data_AF-A0A538RBQ7-F1
#
_entry.id   AF-A0A538RBQ7-F1
#
_cell.length_a   1.000
_cell.length_b   1.000
_cell.length_c   1.000
_cell.angle_alpha   90.00
_cell.angle_beta   90.00
_cell.angle_gamma   90.00
#
_symmetry.space_group_name_H-M   'P 1'
#
loop_
_entity.id
_entity.type
_entity.pdbx_description
1 polymer ?
#
loop_
_entity_poly.entity_id
_entity_poly.type
_entity_poly.pdbx_seq_one_letter_code
_entity_poly.pdbx_strand_id
1 'polypeptide(L)'
;MVRGEPAARHPVVHAGRRPGCHGALGRRRDVPRQRSLSPARRQRNRRPWLGRDHRAYLDPADHSARRRCLVKERSNPRAPSPDPPRNAEQRRAADALNAVRQLDREDEKLRERYRVYTERLGPSILTNGLGQALASERAAAGPKPEKPEARAHDYLYRNLTTWLCHPGGVYQPRPGDPPDLLTALVTGSEALYVRAQTEALAWLVWHKKFCRAHLPAAKDREED
;
A
#
# COMPACT_ATOMS: atom_id res chain seq x y z
N MET A 1 64.09 18.07 -38.24
CA MET A 1 64.77 18.35 -36.95
C MET A 1 64.48 19.78 -36.54
N VAL A 2 63.48 20.01 -35.69
CA VAL A 2 63.28 21.26 -34.94
C VAL A 2 62.77 20.85 -33.56
N ARG A 3 63.43 21.40 -32.54
CA ARG A 3 63.34 21.03 -31.11
C ARG A 3 62.03 21.53 -30.50
N GLY A 4 61.42 20.71 -29.64
CA GLY A 4 60.36 21.09 -28.74
C GLY A 4 60.87 21.24 -27.30
N GLU A 5 60.49 22.33 -26.65
CA GLU A 5 60.63 22.64 -25.22
C GLU A 5 59.64 23.79 -24.89
N PRO A 6 59.25 24.04 -23.63
CA PRO A 6 58.73 23.09 -22.65
C PRO A 6 57.48 23.62 -21.89
N ALA A 7 56.98 22.79 -20.99
CA ALA A 7 55.80 22.95 -20.15
C ALA A 7 55.77 24.20 -19.25
N ALA A 8 54.59 24.84 -19.20
CA ALA A 8 54.27 25.92 -18.28
C ALA A 8 53.76 25.37 -16.93
N ARG A 9 54.32 25.91 -15.85
CA ARG A 9 54.02 25.63 -14.44
C ARG A 9 52.77 26.41 -14.00
N HIS A 10 51.85 25.74 -13.30
CA HIS A 10 50.76 26.40 -12.58
C HIS A 10 51.22 26.86 -11.18
N PRO A 11 50.85 28.08 -10.74
CA PRO A 11 51.14 28.53 -9.39
C PRO A 11 50.10 28.07 -8.36
N VAL A 12 50.62 27.72 -7.19
CA VAL A 12 49.92 27.48 -5.93
C VAL A 12 49.62 28.84 -5.26
N VAL A 13 48.41 29.03 -4.72
CA VAL A 13 48.10 30.16 -3.81
C VAL A 13 47.40 29.63 -2.55
N HIS A 14 47.87 30.15 -1.42
CA HIS A 14 47.58 29.75 -0.04
C HIS A 14 46.26 30.28 0.53
N ALA A 15 45.69 29.46 1.43
CA ALA A 15 45.09 29.75 2.74
C ALA A 15 44.42 31.12 3.06
N GLY A 16 43.18 31.04 3.55
CA GLY A 16 42.53 32.05 4.39
C GLY A 16 41.61 31.39 5.42
N ARG A 17 41.79 31.71 6.70
CA ARG A 17 41.20 31.07 7.89
C ARG A 17 40.27 32.07 8.61
N ARG A 18 39.23 31.54 9.29
CA ARG A 18 38.55 32.02 10.53
C ARG A 18 37.47 33.13 10.43
N PRO A 19 36.68 33.42 11.49
CA PRO A 19 36.00 32.55 12.50
C PRO A 19 34.57 33.04 12.93
N GLY A 20 33.89 32.29 13.81
CA GLY A 20 32.93 32.82 14.82
C GLY A 20 31.45 32.91 14.36
N CYS A 21 30.40 32.79 15.18
CA CYS A 21 30.20 32.86 16.63
C CYS A 21 28.76 32.38 16.97
N HIS A 22 28.56 31.92 18.22
CA HIS A 22 27.36 32.01 19.12
C HIS A 22 25.94 31.85 18.54
N GLY A 23 24.97 31.12 19.11
CA GLY A 23 24.67 30.78 20.51
C GLY A 23 23.14 30.77 20.71
N ALA A 24 22.69 30.37 21.90
CA ALA A 24 21.32 30.37 22.46
C ALA A 24 20.40 29.20 22.04
N LEU A 25 20.13 28.21 22.91
CA LEU A 25 19.39 28.21 24.18
C LEU A 25 17.90 28.57 24.05
N GLY A 26 17.06 27.58 24.35
CA GLY A 26 15.86 27.76 25.17
C GLY A 26 14.52 27.68 24.43
N ARG A 27 13.77 26.61 24.69
CA ARG A 27 12.70 26.60 25.74
C ARG A 27 11.79 25.39 25.48
N ARG A 28 12.00 24.33 26.27
CA ARG A 28 11.00 23.29 26.48
C ARG A 28 9.81 23.94 27.19
N ARG A 29 8.62 23.86 26.60
CA ARG A 29 7.38 24.23 27.27
C ARG A 29 6.75 22.97 27.85
N ASP A 30 6.49 23.06 29.15
CA ASP A 30 5.81 22.08 29.98
C ASP A 30 4.42 21.74 29.44
N VAL A 31 4.09 20.45 29.47
CA VAL A 31 2.76 19.90 29.18
C VAL A 31 2.06 19.62 30.51
N PRO A 32 0.91 20.24 30.82
CA PRO A 32 0.14 19.87 31.99
C PRO A 32 -0.60 18.55 31.78
N ARG A 33 -0.27 17.59 32.65
CA ARG A 33 -0.88 16.28 32.81
C ARG A 33 -2.32 16.45 33.30
N GLN A 34 -3.33 16.25 32.44
CA GLN A 34 -4.72 16.20 32.88
C GLN A 34 -5.09 14.83 33.44
N ARG A 35 -5.88 14.90 34.51
CA ARG A 35 -6.30 13.86 35.44
C ARG A 35 -7.18 12.80 34.77
N SER A 36 -6.90 11.55 35.11
CA SER A 36 -7.76 10.39 34.89
C SER A 36 -9.07 10.53 35.65
N LEU A 37 -10.19 10.56 34.92
CA LEU A 37 -11.54 10.34 35.46
C LEU A 37 -11.89 8.86 35.32
N SER A 38 -12.19 8.23 36.46
CA SER A 38 -12.74 6.88 36.58
C SER A 38 -14.10 6.76 35.91
N PRO A 39 -14.44 5.62 35.27
CA PRO A 39 -15.83 5.28 34.96
C PRO A 39 -16.39 4.30 36.00
N ALA A 40 -17.37 4.76 36.76
CA ALA A 40 -18.23 3.92 37.58
C ALA A 40 -19.36 3.31 36.73
N ARG A 41 -19.57 1.99 36.93
CA ARG A 41 -20.84 1.24 36.92
C ARG A 41 -21.89 1.55 35.84
N ARG A 42 -22.26 0.49 35.10
CA ARG A 42 -23.65 0.05 34.81
C ARG A 42 -23.60 -1.41 34.34
N GLN A 43 -23.72 -2.35 35.29
CA GLN A 43 -24.90 -3.20 35.53
C GLN A 43 -25.48 -3.86 34.26
N ARG A 44 -25.16 -5.14 34.14
CA ARG A 44 -25.69 -6.10 33.18
C ARG A 44 -27.13 -6.43 33.56
N ASN A 45 -28.05 -6.14 32.66
CA ASN A 45 -29.45 -6.58 32.77
C ASN A 45 -29.56 -7.95 32.07
N ARG A 46 -29.42 -9.04 32.82
CA ARG A 46 -29.75 -10.39 32.34
C ARG A 46 -31.21 -10.66 32.71
N ARG A 47 -32.09 -10.80 31.71
CA ARG A 47 -33.38 -11.46 31.88
C ARG A 47 -33.38 -12.84 31.20
N PRO A 48 -34.04 -13.84 31.79
CA PRO A 48 -33.97 -15.23 31.36
C PRO A 48 -35.06 -15.52 30.32
N TRP A 49 -34.70 -16.20 29.23
CA TRP A 49 -35.67 -16.75 28.30
C TRP A 49 -36.09 -18.13 28.78
N LEU A 50 -37.38 -18.23 29.08
CA LEU A 50 -38.10 -19.42 29.50
C LEU A 50 -38.07 -20.47 28.37
N GLY A 51 -37.66 -21.69 28.71
CA GLY A 51 -37.91 -22.88 27.92
C GLY A 51 -39.40 -23.23 27.96
N ARG A 52 -39.95 -23.56 26.79
CA ARG A 52 -41.24 -24.24 26.68
C ARG A 52 -41.29 -25.04 25.38
N ASP A 53 -40.75 -26.25 25.44
CA ASP A 53 -40.97 -27.29 24.44
C ASP A 53 -42.38 -27.88 24.64
N HIS A 54 -43.31 -27.50 23.78
CA HIS A 54 -44.53 -28.27 23.54
C HIS A 54 -44.47 -28.87 22.14
N ARG A 55 -43.96 -30.10 22.10
CA ARG A 55 -44.04 -31.02 20.98
C ARG A 55 -45.47 -31.58 20.94
N ALA A 56 -46.35 -30.97 20.15
CA ALA A 56 -47.72 -31.44 19.94
C ALA A 56 -47.86 -32.05 18.54
N TYR A 57 -48.11 -33.36 18.54
CA TYR A 57 -49.02 -34.13 17.70
C TYR A 57 -49.14 -33.77 16.20
N LEU A 58 -48.65 -34.69 15.37
CA LEU A 58 -49.01 -34.82 13.96
C LEU A 58 -50.35 -35.57 13.87
N ASP A 59 -51.35 -34.95 13.27
CA ASP A 59 -52.60 -35.57 12.84
C ASP A 59 -52.58 -35.70 11.30
N PRO A 60 -52.69 -36.91 10.71
CA PRO A 60 -52.58 -37.11 9.28
C PRO A 60 -53.97 -37.36 8.65
N ALA A 61 -54.75 -36.30 8.41
CA ALA A 61 -55.96 -36.41 7.59
C ALA A 61 -56.42 -35.05 7.05
N ASP A 62 -55.80 -34.57 5.97
CA ASP A 62 -56.54 -33.75 5.00
C ASP A 62 -55.89 -33.81 3.61
N HIS A 63 -56.33 -34.81 2.84
CA HIS A 63 -56.16 -34.85 1.40
C HIS A 63 -57.35 -34.14 0.76
N SER A 64 -57.19 -32.88 0.33
CA SER A 64 -57.86 -32.30 -0.87
C SER A 64 -57.89 -30.77 -0.90
N ALA A 65 -56.78 -30.07 -0.67
CA ALA A 65 -56.71 -28.66 -1.02
C ALA A 65 -55.29 -28.23 -1.40
N ARG A 66 -55.04 -28.14 -2.72
CA ARG A 66 -54.25 -27.09 -3.42
C ARG A 66 -53.77 -27.58 -4.79
N ARG A 67 -54.70 -27.63 -5.76
CA ARG A 67 -54.34 -27.34 -7.15
C ARG A 67 -54.20 -25.82 -7.31
N ARG A 68 -52.99 -25.30 -7.18
CA ARG A 68 -52.45 -24.14 -7.92
C ARG A 68 -51.06 -23.76 -7.38
N CYS A 69 -50.19 -23.35 -8.30
CA CYS A 69 -48.80 -22.89 -8.14
C CYS A 69 -47.72 -23.92 -8.51
N LEU A 70 -47.83 -24.50 -9.71
CA LEU A 70 -46.67 -24.86 -10.52
C LEU A 70 -46.24 -23.58 -11.26
N VAL A 71 -45.29 -22.83 -10.70
CA VAL A 71 -44.30 -21.94 -11.35
C VAL A 71 -43.61 -21.16 -10.23
N LYS A 72 -42.42 -21.62 -9.89
CA LYS A 72 -41.21 -20.92 -9.41
C LYS A 72 -40.42 -21.90 -8.55
N GLU A 73 -39.75 -22.83 -9.22
CA GLU A 73 -38.43 -23.23 -8.75
C GLU A 73 -37.64 -21.94 -8.60
N ARG A 74 -37.51 -21.53 -7.34
CA ARG A 74 -36.62 -20.45 -6.95
C ARG A 74 -35.25 -20.90 -7.40
N SER A 75 -34.72 -20.23 -8.41
CA SER A 75 -33.29 -20.20 -8.69
C SER A 75 -32.58 -20.02 -7.35
N ASN A 76 -32.01 -21.11 -6.85
CA ASN A 76 -31.08 -21.08 -5.73
C ASN A 76 -30.05 -20.00 -6.09
N PRO A 77 -29.82 -18.95 -5.28
CA PRO A 77 -28.72 -18.05 -5.55
C PRO A 77 -27.46 -18.88 -5.34
N ARG A 78 -26.97 -19.48 -6.43
CA ARG A 78 -25.76 -20.28 -6.47
C ARG A 78 -24.71 -19.40 -5.82
N ALA A 79 -24.29 -19.78 -4.61
CA ALA A 79 -23.19 -19.12 -3.93
C ALA A 79 -22.08 -18.95 -4.97
N PRO A 80 -21.43 -17.77 -5.04
CA PRO A 80 -20.43 -17.51 -6.06
C PRO A 80 -19.45 -18.69 -6.03
N SER A 81 -19.39 -19.42 -7.14
CA SER A 81 -18.49 -20.57 -7.25
C SER A 81 -17.09 -20.06 -6.92
N PRO A 82 -16.31 -20.78 -6.09
CA PRO A 82 -14.95 -20.37 -5.79
C PRO A 82 -14.22 -20.18 -7.11
N ASP A 83 -13.55 -19.03 -7.25
CA ASP A 83 -12.75 -18.73 -8.44
C ASP A 83 -11.80 -19.91 -8.71
N PRO A 84 -11.62 -20.33 -9.97
CA PRO A 84 -10.71 -21.42 -10.30
C PRO A 84 -9.30 -21.11 -9.77
N PRO A 85 -8.53 -22.13 -9.37
CA PRO A 85 -7.21 -21.93 -8.77
C PRO A 85 -6.32 -21.12 -9.72
N ARG A 86 -5.86 -19.96 -9.23
CA ARG A 86 -4.96 -19.06 -9.98
C ARG A 86 -3.52 -19.34 -9.58
N ASN A 87 -2.62 -19.41 -10.56
CA ASN A 87 -1.19 -19.47 -10.29
C ASN A 87 -0.68 -18.11 -9.74
N ALA A 88 0.55 -18.09 -9.21
CA ALA A 88 1.11 -16.88 -8.59
C ALA A 88 1.21 -15.69 -9.58
N GLU A 89 1.58 -15.94 -10.83
CA GLU A 89 1.65 -14.92 -11.88
C GLU A 89 0.29 -14.32 -12.21
N GLN A 90 -0.75 -15.15 -12.31
CA GLN A 90 -2.13 -14.69 -12.52
C GLN A 90 -2.62 -13.83 -11.34
N ARG A 91 -2.23 -14.18 -10.11
CA ARG A 91 -2.56 -13.37 -8.92
C ARG A 91 -1.86 -12.01 -8.97
N ARG A 92 -0.55 -11.97 -9.29
CA ARG A 92 0.22 -10.73 -9.47
C ARG A 92 -0.38 -9.86 -10.56
N ALA A 93 -0.66 -10.45 -11.73
CA ALA A 93 -1.22 -9.72 -12.85
C ALA A 93 -2.62 -9.15 -12.54
N ALA A 94 -3.47 -9.94 -11.89
CA ALA A 94 -4.82 -9.49 -11.51
C ALA A 94 -4.78 -8.33 -10.51
N ASP A 95 -3.92 -8.42 -9.48
CA ASP A 95 -3.77 -7.36 -8.49
C ASP A 95 -3.17 -6.08 -9.10
N ALA A 96 -2.10 -6.22 -9.88
CA ALA A 96 -1.47 -5.10 -10.59
C ALA A 96 -2.44 -4.39 -11.55
N LEU A 97 -3.24 -5.15 -12.31
CA LEU A 97 -4.26 -4.57 -13.19
C LEU A 97 -5.34 -3.83 -12.39
N ASN A 98 -5.78 -4.38 -11.25
CA ASN A 98 -6.73 -3.72 -10.38
C ASN A 98 -6.17 -2.41 -9.80
N ALA A 99 -4.90 -2.41 -9.40
CA ALA A 99 -4.20 -1.22 -8.92
C ALA A 99 -4.14 -0.12 -9.98
N VAL A 100 -3.89 -0.46 -11.24
CA VAL A 100 -3.91 0.52 -12.35
C VAL A 100 -5.32 1.04 -12.61
N ARG A 101 -6.34 0.17 -12.61
CA ARG A 101 -7.75 0.57 -12.81
C ARG A 101 -8.28 1.53 -11.74
N GLN A 102 -7.74 1.47 -10.52
CA GLN A 102 -8.11 2.41 -9.47
C GLN A 102 -7.67 3.85 -9.81
N LEU A 103 -6.59 4.00 -10.59
CA LEU A 103 -6.06 5.30 -11.02
C LEU A 103 -6.84 5.90 -12.19
N ASP A 104 -7.72 5.15 -12.87
CA ASP A 104 -8.51 5.67 -13.99
C ASP A 104 -9.44 6.84 -13.58
N ARG A 105 -9.77 6.93 -12.28
CA ARG A 105 -10.59 8.00 -11.71
C ARG A 105 -9.79 9.24 -11.30
N GLU A 106 -8.47 9.20 -11.43
CA GLU A 106 -7.56 10.24 -10.97
C GLU A 106 -7.11 11.17 -12.09
N ASP A 107 -6.55 12.31 -11.69
CA ASP A 107 -6.06 13.34 -12.61
C ASP A 107 -5.03 12.78 -13.61
N GLU A 108 -5.08 13.27 -14.85
CA GLU A 108 -4.13 12.86 -15.90
C GLU A 108 -2.66 13.09 -15.49
N LYS A 109 -2.36 14.25 -14.91
CA LYS A 109 -1.01 14.55 -14.38
C LYS A 109 -0.55 13.54 -13.33
N LEU A 110 -1.46 13.09 -12.45
CA LEU A 110 -1.13 12.08 -11.45
C LEU A 110 -0.79 10.75 -12.14
N ARG A 111 -1.59 10.33 -13.11
CA ARG A 111 -1.37 9.09 -13.88
C ARG A 111 -0.04 9.10 -14.65
N GLU A 112 0.31 10.21 -15.29
CA GLU A 112 1.61 10.39 -15.97
C GLU A 112 2.78 10.23 -14.99
N ARG A 113 2.74 10.95 -13.86
CA ARG A 113 3.78 10.87 -12.82
C ARG A 113 3.88 9.48 -12.23
N TYR A 114 2.74 8.85 -11.96
CA TYR A 114 2.66 7.50 -11.43
C TYR A 114 3.34 6.47 -12.35
N ARG A 115 3.12 6.58 -13.66
CA ARG A 115 3.79 5.73 -14.65
C ARG A 115 5.31 5.89 -14.57
N VAL A 116 5.82 7.12 -14.57
CA VAL A 116 7.26 7.39 -14.46
C VAL A 116 7.83 6.81 -13.16
N TYR A 117 7.14 6.97 -12.03
CA TYR A 117 7.58 6.47 -10.74
C TYR A 117 7.58 4.95 -10.65
N THR A 118 6.59 4.30 -11.26
CA THR A 118 6.55 2.83 -11.37
C THR A 118 7.73 2.30 -12.18
N GLU A 119 8.13 3.00 -13.25
CA GLU A 119 9.25 2.57 -14.09
C GLU A 119 10.61 2.68 -13.38
N ARG A 120 10.83 3.69 -12.54
CA ARG A 120 12.08 3.88 -11.78
C ARG A 120 12.18 3.00 -10.52
N LEU A 121 11.06 2.56 -9.95
CA LEU A 121 11.07 1.93 -8.62
C LEU A 121 11.78 0.57 -8.64
N GLY A 122 11.54 -0.25 -9.66
CA GLY A 122 12.23 -1.54 -9.81
C GLY A 122 13.76 -1.41 -9.78
N PRO A 123 14.37 -0.56 -10.64
CA PRO A 123 15.79 -0.24 -10.56
C PRO A 123 16.24 0.31 -9.20
N SER A 124 15.46 1.19 -8.58
CA SER A 124 15.78 1.75 -7.25
C SER A 124 15.88 0.67 -6.17
N ILE A 125 14.99 -0.33 -6.20
CA ILE A 125 15.02 -1.48 -5.28
C ILE A 125 16.29 -2.32 -5.49
N LEU A 126 16.73 -2.51 -6.74
CA LEU A 126 17.95 -3.27 -7.03
C LEU A 126 19.21 -2.56 -6.57
N THR A 127 19.29 -1.23 -6.69
CA THR A 127 20.47 -0.45 -6.32
C THR A 127 20.53 -0.13 -4.83
N ASN A 128 19.41 0.28 -4.23
CA ASN A 128 19.37 0.83 -2.87
C ASN A 128 18.73 -0.14 -1.86
N GLY A 129 18.14 -1.23 -2.34
CA GLY A 129 17.35 -2.16 -1.54
C GLY A 129 15.89 -1.73 -1.39
N LEU A 130 15.04 -2.69 -1.02
CA LEU A 130 13.59 -2.49 -0.85
C LEU A 130 13.27 -1.42 0.20
N GLY A 131 13.93 -1.47 1.36
CA GLY A 131 13.66 -0.56 2.47
C GLY A 131 13.92 0.91 2.12
N GLN A 132 15.10 1.22 1.57
CA GLN A 132 15.45 2.59 1.20
C GLN A 132 14.56 3.12 0.08
N ALA A 133 14.31 2.31 -0.96
CA ALA A 133 13.44 2.70 -2.06
C ALA A 133 12.03 3.08 -1.58
N LEU A 134 11.41 2.25 -0.72
CA LEU A 134 10.09 2.53 -0.16
C LEU A 134 10.09 3.72 0.81
N ALA A 135 11.14 3.89 1.60
CA ALA A 135 11.28 5.05 2.48
C ALA A 135 11.37 6.35 1.66
N SER A 136 12.08 6.35 0.52
CA SER A 136 12.13 7.49 -0.40
C SER A 136 10.76 7.80 -1.01
N GLU A 137 10.01 6.79 -1.46
CA GLU A 137 8.65 6.98 -1.98
C GLU A 137 7.73 7.57 -0.89
N ARG A 138 7.81 7.07 0.34
CA ARG A 138 7.02 7.59 1.47
C ARG A 138 7.42 9.02 1.87
N ALA A 139 8.72 9.32 1.84
CA ALA A 139 9.22 10.67 2.13
C ALA A 139 8.77 11.68 1.07
N ALA A 140 8.79 11.31 -0.20
CA ALA A 140 8.37 12.18 -1.29
C ALA A 140 6.84 12.38 -1.35
N ALA A 141 6.04 11.41 -0.89
CA ALA A 141 4.61 11.58 -0.68
C ALA A 141 4.29 12.60 0.43
N GLY A 142 5.09 12.61 1.49
CA GLY A 142 4.85 13.42 2.69
C GLY A 142 3.63 12.95 3.50
N PRO A 143 3.33 13.61 4.63
CA PRO A 143 2.25 13.22 5.53
C PRO A 143 0.85 13.54 4.97
N LYS A 144 0.75 14.53 4.06
CA LYS A 144 -0.49 14.97 3.42
C LYS A 144 -0.23 15.21 1.93
N PRO A 145 -0.44 14.21 1.08
CA PRO A 145 -0.18 14.34 -0.35
C PRO A 145 -1.30 15.16 -1.02
N GLU A 146 -1.06 16.45 -1.24
CA GLU A 146 -1.99 17.34 -1.94
C GLU A 146 -1.66 17.47 -3.43
N LYS A 147 -0.37 17.51 -3.76
CA LYS A 147 0.12 17.66 -5.14
C LYS A 147 0.03 16.33 -5.91
N PRO A 148 -0.21 16.34 -7.22
CA PRO A 148 -0.33 15.12 -8.01
C PRO A 148 0.95 14.25 -7.95
N GLU A 149 2.13 14.85 -7.89
CA GLU A 149 3.39 14.14 -7.69
C GLU A 149 3.42 13.39 -6.35
N ALA A 150 3.11 14.09 -5.25
CA ALA A 150 3.10 13.51 -3.91
C ALA A 150 2.04 12.39 -3.79
N ARG A 151 0.87 12.58 -4.40
CA ARG A 151 -0.19 11.55 -4.46
C ARG A 151 0.25 10.34 -5.26
N ALA A 152 0.96 10.51 -6.38
CA ALA A 152 1.48 9.41 -7.17
C ALA A 152 2.49 8.56 -6.37
N HIS A 153 3.38 9.21 -5.62
CA HIS A 153 4.28 8.53 -4.67
C HIS A 153 3.51 7.76 -3.58
N ASP A 154 2.47 8.36 -2.98
CA ASP A 154 1.63 7.70 -1.96
C ASP A 154 0.93 6.47 -2.53
N TYR A 155 0.32 6.59 -3.71
CA TYR A 155 -0.34 5.47 -4.40
C TYR A 155 0.62 4.32 -4.65
N LEU A 156 1.86 4.61 -5.08
CA LEU A 156 2.84 3.56 -5.39
C LEU A 156 3.26 2.81 -4.13
N TYR A 157 3.56 3.55 -3.06
CA TYR A 157 3.85 2.98 -1.75
C TYR A 157 2.69 2.13 -1.21
N ARG A 158 1.44 2.63 -1.33
CA ARG A 158 0.24 1.95 -0.84
C ARG A 158 -0.09 0.70 -1.62
N ASN A 159 0.11 0.70 -2.94
CA ASN A 159 -0.13 -0.48 -3.77
C ASN A 159 0.85 -1.61 -3.39
N LEU A 160 2.13 -1.29 -3.21
CA LEU A 160 3.11 -2.27 -2.72
C LEU A 160 2.83 -2.73 -1.29
N THR A 161 2.43 -1.81 -0.41
CA THR A 161 2.01 -2.16 0.96
C THR A 161 0.82 -3.11 0.94
N THR A 162 -0.17 -2.85 0.10
CA THR A 162 -1.36 -3.71 -0.04
C THR A 162 -0.97 -5.08 -0.57
N TRP A 163 -0.10 -5.15 -1.58
CA TRP A 163 0.37 -6.42 -2.13
C TRP A 163 1.20 -7.22 -1.12
N LEU A 164 2.18 -6.62 -0.48
CA LEU A 164 3.07 -7.34 0.44
C LEU A 164 2.38 -7.73 1.75
N CYS A 165 1.39 -6.95 2.19
CA CYS A 165 0.65 -7.13 3.43
C CYS A 165 -0.77 -7.69 3.25
N HIS A 166 -1.14 -8.20 2.06
CA HIS A 166 -2.45 -8.82 1.89
C HIS A 166 -2.58 -10.10 2.74
N PRO A 167 -3.80 -10.59 3.03
CA PRO A 167 -3.99 -11.91 3.66
C PRO A 167 -3.30 -13.01 2.84
N GLY A 168 -2.32 -13.72 3.42
CA GLY A 168 -1.49 -14.69 2.70
C GLY A 168 -0.31 -14.09 1.91
N GLY A 169 0.01 -12.81 2.14
CA GLY A 169 1.17 -12.11 1.60
C GLY A 169 2.47 -12.46 2.35
N VAL A 170 3.49 -11.63 2.18
CA VAL A 170 4.79 -11.83 2.84
C VAL A 170 4.72 -11.41 4.31
N TYR A 171 4.12 -10.24 4.56
CA TYR A 171 3.88 -9.74 5.90
C TYR A 171 2.41 -9.92 6.25
N GLN A 172 2.14 -10.38 7.48
CA GLN A 172 0.77 -10.50 7.97
C GLN A 172 0.47 -9.29 8.86
N PRO A 173 -0.42 -8.38 8.44
CA PRO A 173 -0.84 -7.30 9.30
C PRO A 173 -1.58 -7.86 10.50
N ARG A 174 -1.43 -7.21 11.66
CA ARG A 174 -2.18 -7.58 12.86
C ARG A 174 -3.67 -7.30 12.62
N PRO A 175 -4.58 -8.18 13.07
CA PRO A 175 -6.01 -7.93 12.95
C PRO A 175 -6.39 -6.58 13.57
N GLY A 176 -7.01 -5.70 12.78
CA GLY A 176 -7.49 -4.39 13.22
C GLY A 176 -6.51 -3.23 13.03
N ASP A 177 -5.24 -3.50 12.70
CA ASP A 177 -4.25 -2.45 12.45
C ASP A 177 -4.04 -2.23 10.94
N PRO A 178 -3.87 -0.97 10.48
CA PRO A 178 -3.49 -0.71 9.10
C PRO A 178 -2.10 -1.30 8.82
N PRO A 179 -1.87 -1.85 7.61
CA PRO A 179 -0.57 -2.41 7.26
C PRO A 179 0.50 -1.31 7.24
N ASP A 180 1.51 -1.45 8.10
CA ASP A 180 2.71 -0.61 8.10
C ASP A 180 3.91 -1.40 7.58
N LEU A 181 4.14 -1.28 6.26
CA LEU A 181 5.19 -2.02 5.56
C LEU A 181 6.60 -1.62 6.03
N LEU A 182 6.87 -0.33 6.28
CA LEU A 182 8.21 0.10 6.69
C LEU A 182 8.57 -0.45 8.08
N THR A 183 7.63 -0.43 9.02
CA THR A 183 7.83 -1.06 10.34
C THR A 183 8.00 -2.58 10.20
N ALA A 184 7.23 -3.23 9.33
CA ALA A 184 7.35 -4.67 9.09
C ALA A 184 8.72 -5.06 8.46
N LEU A 185 9.28 -4.21 7.59
CA LEU A 185 10.59 -4.42 7.00
C LEU A 185 11.72 -4.31 8.03
N VAL A 186 11.65 -3.35 8.95
CA VAL A 186 12.70 -3.11 9.96
C VAL A 186 12.63 -4.12 11.11
N THR A 187 11.44 -4.59 11.46
CA THR A 187 11.24 -5.55 12.58
C THR A 187 11.24 -7.02 12.13
N GLY A 188 11.11 -7.27 10.82
CA GLY A 188 11.10 -8.61 10.24
C GLY A 188 12.47 -9.29 10.22
N SER A 189 12.46 -10.60 9.92
CA SER A 189 13.70 -11.35 9.69
C SER A 189 14.28 -11.11 8.30
N GLU A 190 15.58 -11.39 8.13
CA GLU A 190 16.27 -11.33 6.83
C GLU A 190 15.57 -12.19 5.77
N ALA A 191 15.14 -13.41 6.12
CA ALA A 191 14.43 -14.29 5.20
C ALA A 191 13.11 -13.68 4.70
N LEU A 192 12.36 -12.98 5.56
CA LEU A 192 11.16 -12.25 5.15
C LEU A 192 11.50 -11.06 4.26
N TYR A 193 12.58 -10.35 4.56
CA TYR A 193 13.03 -9.22 3.76
C TYR A 193 13.41 -9.63 2.33
N VAL A 194 14.22 -10.69 2.16
CA VAL A 194 14.60 -11.23 0.84
C VAL A 194 13.37 -11.71 0.07
N ARG A 195 12.44 -12.38 0.76
CA ARG A 195 11.17 -12.80 0.16
C ARG A 195 10.33 -11.60 -0.28
N ALA A 196 10.22 -10.56 0.55
CA ALA A 196 9.50 -9.33 0.22
C ALA A 196 10.10 -8.63 -0.99
N GLN A 197 11.43 -8.55 -1.08
CA GLN A 197 12.13 -7.95 -2.21
C GLN A 197 11.87 -8.72 -3.50
N THR A 198 11.95 -10.04 -3.46
CA THR A 198 11.67 -10.90 -4.63
C THR A 198 10.21 -10.75 -5.09
N GLU A 199 9.28 -10.76 -4.14
CA GLU A 199 7.85 -10.65 -4.43
C GLU A 199 7.46 -9.26 -4.96
N ALA A 200 8.06 -8.19 -4.41
CA ALA A 200 7.85 -6.82 -4.87
C ALA A 200 8.33 -6.64 -6.32
N LEU A 201 9.52 -7.16 -6.64
CA LEU A 201 10.07 -7.09 -8.00
C LEU A 201 9.20 -7.87 -9.00
N ALA A 202 8.76 -9.09 -8.63
CA ALA A 202 7.88 -9.90 -9.47
C ALA A 202 6.54 -9.21 -9.77
N TRP A 203 5.95 -8.56 -8.76
CA TRP A 203 4.72 -7.77 -8.94
C TRP A 203 4.96 -6.52 -9.81
N LEU A 204 6.05 -5.80 -9.57
CA LEU A 204 6.40 -4.60 -10.34
C LEU A 204 6.59 -4.88 -11.84
N VAL A 205 7.04 -6.07 -12.23
CA VAL A 205 7.13 -6.47 -13.64
C VAL A 205 5.77 -6.40 -14.34
N TRP A 206 4.72 -6.93 -13.71
CA TRP A 206 3.35 -6.85 -14.24
C TRP A 206 2.81 -5.44 -14.17
N HIS A 207 2.98 -4.79 -13.03
CA HIS A 207 2.47 -3.45 -12.79
C HIS A 207 3.01 -2.42 -13.79
N LYS A 208 4.32 -2.49 -14.09
CA LYS A 208 4.95 -1.67 -15.12
C LYS A 208 4.34 -1.88 -16.51
N LYS A 209 4.04 -3.14 -16.90
CA LYS A 209 3.42 -3.45 -18.20
C LYS A 209 2.02 -2.83 -18.30
N PHE A 210 1.21 -2.97 -17.25
CA PHE A 210 -0.13 -2.38 -17.23
C PHE A 210 -0.10 -0.85 -17.19
N CYS A 211 0.81 -0.24 -16.41
CA CYS A 211 1.00 1.21 -16.42
C CYS A 211 1.32 1.73 -17.82
N ARG A 212 2.18 1.03 -18.58
CA ARG A 212 2.51 1.41 -19.96
C ARG A 212 1.34 1.26 -20.93
N ALA A 213 0.48 0.26 -20.71
CA ALA A 213 -0.66 -0.02 -21.57
C ALA A 213 -1.85 0.91 -21.32
N HIS A 214 -2.09 1.32 -20.07
CA HIS A 214 -3.31 2.03 -19.67
C HIS A 214 -3.08 3.50 -19.30
N LEU A 215 -1.87 3.91 -18.91
CA LEU A 215 -1.60 5.27 -18.45
C LEU A 215 -0.90 6.10 -19.53
N PRO A 216 -1.24 7.39 -19.66
CA PRO A 216 -0.59 8.31 -20.60
C PRO A 216 0.92 8.38 -20.33
N ALA A 217 1.70 8.56 -21.40
CA ALA A 217 3.11 8.91 -21.29
C ALA A 217 3.22 10.37 -20.85
N ALA A 218 4.26 10.71 -20.08
CA ALA A 218 4.55 12.10 -19.77
C ALA A 218 4.79 12.84 -21.10
N LYS A 219 4.09 13.96 -21.31
CA LYS A 219 4.37 14.83 -22.45
C LYS A 219 5.72 15.51 -22.18
N ASP A 220 6.69 15.28 -23.05
CA ASP A 220 7.93 16.05 -23.05
C ASP A 220 7.52 17.52 -23.20
N ARG A 221 7.93 18.36 -22.25
CA ARG A 221 7.80 19.80 -22.45
C ARG A 221 8.83 20.14 -23.51
N GLU A 222 8.41 20.30 -24.76
CA GLU A 222 9.15 21.13 -25.70
C GLU A 222 9.32 22.50 -25.02
N GLU A 223 10.56 22.80 -24.64
CA GLU A 223 10.97 24.13 -24.20
C GLU A 223 10.97 25.02 -25.44
N ASP A 224 9.94 25.86 -25.57
CA ASP A 224 9.89 27.01 -26.50
C ASP A 224 10.73 28.19 -25.95
#